data_AF-A0A328P507-F1
#
_entry.id   AF-A0A328P507-F1
#
_cell.length_a   1.000
_cell.length_b   1.000
_cell.length_c   1.000
_cell.angle_alpha   90.00
_cell.angle_beta   90.00
_cell.angle_gamma   90.00
#
_symmetry.space_group_name_H-M   'P 1'
#
loop_
_entity.id
_entity.type
_entity.pdbx_description
1 polymer ?
#
loop_
_entity_poly.entity_id
_entity_poly.type
_entity_poly.pdbx_seq_one_letter_code
_entity_poly.pdbx_strand_id
1 'polypeptide(L)'
;MSVNAVRLPANESPKEHSSQSALSECVTRTVRRYLADIGDTECDEGLHALVIREVEGPLLREVLAWHDGNQSRAAAVLGINRATLRKKLAAHGLL
;
A
#
# COMPACT_ATOMS: atom_id res chain seq x y z
N MET A 1 -18.34 -56.59 -19.13
CA MET A 1 -17.97 -55.26 -19.64
C MET A 1 -18.58 -54.19 -18.75
N SER A 2 -17.90 -53.04 -18.64
CA SER A 2 -18.29 -51.79 -17.99
C SER A 2 -18.08 -51.68 -16.47
N VAL A 3 -16.84 -51.32 -16.16
CA VAL A 3 -16.43 -50.49 -15.02
C VAL A 3 -17.32 -49.25 -14.90
N ASN A 4 -17.84 -48.96 -13.72
CA ASN A 4 -18.40 -47.65 -13.41
C ASN A 4 -17.47 -47.00 -12.38
N ALA A 5 -16.55 -46.19 -12.88
CA ALA A 5 -15.67 -45.39 -12.05
C ALA A 5 -16.51 -44.29 -11.38
N VAL A 6 -16.72 -44.41 -10.07
CA VAL A 6 -17.19 -43.30 -9.23
C VAL A 6 -16.13 -42.20 -9.31
N ARG A 7 -16.42 -41.15 -10.08
CA ARG A 7 -15.61 -39.95 -10.17
C ARG A 7 -15.81 -39.17 -8.87
N LEU A 8 -14.84 -39.19 -7.97
CA LEU A 8 -14.81 -38.24 -6.85
C LEU A 8 -14.81 -36.81 -7.42
N PRO A 9 -15.59 -35.88 -6.87
CA PRO A 9 -15.45 -34.47 -7.21
C PRO A 9 -14.07 -34.00 -6.76
N ALA A 10 -13.30 -33.51 -7.72
CA ALA A 10 -11.99 -32.93 -7.50
C ALA A 10 -12.13 -31.65 -6.67
N ASN A 11 -11.59 -31.69 -5.45
CA ASN A 11 -10.85 -30.60 -4.82
C ASN A 11 -11.39 -29.18 -5.04
N GLU A 12 -12.51 -28.86 -4.39
CA GLU A 12 -12.81 -27.46 -4.06
C GLU A 12 -11.93 -27.06 -2.87
N SER A 13 -10.66 -26.75 -3.17
CA SER A 13 -9.84 -25.99 -2.23
C SER A 13 -10.63 -24.72 -1.88
N PRO A 14 -10.92 -24.45 -0.59
CA PRO A 14 -11.55 -23.20 -0.22
C PRO A 14 -10.63 -22.09 -0.73
N LYS A 15 -11.12 -21.26 -1.64
CA LYS A 15 -10.42 -20.01 -1.96
C LYS A 15 -10.38 -19.24 -0.64
N GLU A 16 -9.22 -19.21 0.00
CA GLU A 16 -8.94 -18.28 1.08
C GLU A 16 -9.27 -16.90 0.53
N HIS A 17 -10.41 -16.36 0.94
CA HIS A 17 -10.74 -14.97 0.69
C HIS A 17 -9.84 -14.19 1.63
N SER A 18 -8.58 -14.02 1.21
CA SER A 18 -7.69 -13.01 1.78
C SER A 18 -8.46 -11.71 1.72
N SER A 19 -8.92 -11.23 2.88
CA SER A 19 -9.60 -9.95 3.02
C SER A 19 -8.57 -8.87 2.69
N GLN A 20 -8.41 -8.59 1.40
CA GLN A 20 -7.61 -7.47 0.95
C GLN A 20 -8.16 -6.22 1.63
N SER A 21 -7.29 -5.45 2.28
CA SER A 21 -7.73 -4.22 2.92
C SER A 21 -8.26 -3.25 1.86
N ALA A 22 -9.29 -2.47 2.18
CA ALA A 22 -9.81 -1.44 1.27
C ALA A 22 -8.72 -0.48 0.77
N LEU A 23 -7.68 -0.25 1.59
CA LEU A 23 -6.50 0.51 1.22
C LEU A 23 -5.67 -0.20 0.12
N SER A 24 -5.42 -1.50 0.27
CA SER A 24 -4.71 -2.30 -0.73
C SER A 24 -5.42 -2.30 -2.08
N GLU A 25 -6.75 -2.43 -2.08
CA GLU A 25 -7.54 -2.35 -3.31
C GLU A 25 -7.48 -0.96 -3.95
N CYS A 26 -7.55 0.10 -3.14
CA CYS A 26 -7.41 1.47 -3.61
C CYS A 26 -6.06 1.70 -4.28
N VAL A 27 -4.96 1.32 -3.61
CA VAL A 27 -3.60 1.42 -4.15
C VAL A 27 -3.47 0.63 -5.46
N THR A 28 -3.99 -0.61 -5.49
CA THR A 28 -3.95 -1.45 -6.70
C THR A 28 -4.64 -0.79 -7.89
N ARG A 29 -5.84 -0.23 -7.69
CA ARG A 29 -6.57 0.46 -8.77
C ARG A 29 -5.81 1.70 -9.26
N THR A 30 -5.28 2.50 -8.34
CA THR A 30 -4.58 3.75 -8.67
C THR A 30 -3.27 3.47 -9.41
N VAL A 31 -2.45 2.53 -8.93
CA VAL A 31 -1.18 2.16 -9.56
C VAL A 31 -1.42 1.55 -10.95
N ARG A 32 -2.43 0.69 -11.11
CA ARG A 32 -2.78 0.13 -12.42
C ARG A 32 -3.15 1.22 -13.43
N ARG A 33 -3.93 2.22 -12.99
CA ARG A 33 -4.27 3.37 -13.83
C ARG A 33 -3.03 4.18 -14.19
N TYR A 34 -2.20 4.51 -13.21
CA TYR A 34 -0.95 5.25 -13.44
C TYR A 34 -0.04 4.54 -14.45
N LEU A 35 0.14 3.23 -14.31
CA LEU A 35 0.92 2.42 -15.26
C LEU A 35 0.37 2.48 -16.70
N ALA A 36 -0.96 2.47 -16.85
CA ALA A 36 -1.60 2.63 -18.16
C ALA A 36 -1.40 4.03 -18.74
N ASP A 37 -1.38 5.07 -17.89
CA ASP A 37 -1.22 6.46 -18.28
C ASP A 37 0.24 6.78 -18.69
N ILE A 38 1.25 6.21 -18.02
CA ILE A 38 2.67 6.45 -18.36
C ILE A 38 3.15 5.66 -19.59
N GLY A 39 2.52 4.52 -19.89
CA GLY A 39 2.91 3.63 -20.99
C GLY A 39 4.37 3.18 -20.88
N ASP A 40 5.12 3.36 -21.97
CA ASP A 40 6.55 2.98 -22.06
C ASP A 40 7.51 4.09 -21.59
N THR A 41 6.99 5.13 -20.94
CA THR A 41 7.83 6.23 -20.44
C THR A 41 8.67 5.77 -19.26
N GLU A 42 10.00 5.87 -19.39
CA GLU A 42 10.92 5.57 -18.29
C GLU A 42 10.79 6.60 -17.17
N CYS A 43 10.92 6.14 -15.94
CA CYS A 43 10.90 6.98 -14.75
C CYS A 43 12.33 7.06 -14.19
N ASP A 44 12.99 8.19 -14.38
CA ASP A 44 14.43 8.38 -14.05
C ASP A 44 14.78 8.03 -12.60
N GLU A 45 13.88 8.32 -11.66
CA GLU A 45 14.04 8.02 -10.23
C GLU A 45 13.55 6.62 -9.83
N GLY A 46 12.90 5.91 -10.76
CA GLY A 46 12.25 4.64 -10.55
C GLY A 46 10.83 4.76 -9.98
N LEU A 47 9.91 3.95 -10.53
CA LEU A 47 8.49 3.97 -10.15
C LEU A 47 8.26 3.77 -8.65
N HIS A 48 9.03 2.90 -8.01
CA HIS A 48 8.91 2.66 -6.57
C HIS A 48 9.20 3.93 -5.76
N ALA A 49 10.28 4.65 -6.09
CA ALA A 49 10.63 5.88 -5.38
C ALA A 49 9.56 6.96 -5.56
N LEU A 50 9.05 7.10 -6.79
CA LEU A 50 7.95 8.00 -7.11
C LEU A 50 6.71 7.69 -6.26
N VAL A 51 6.25 6.43 -6.25
CA VAL A 51 5.06 6.03 -5.49
C VAL A 51 5.24 6.27 -3.99
N ILE A 52 6.41 5.93 -3.43
CA ILE A 52 6.68 6.17 -2.00
C ILE A 52 6.65 7.67 -1.69
N ARG A 53 7.22 8.52 -2.55
CA ARG A 53 7.16 9.99 -2.35
C ARG A 53 5.73 10.50 -2.34
N GLU A 54 4.91 10.08 -3.31
CA GLU A 54 3.52 10.51 -3.45
C GLU A 54 2.61 10.02 -2.31
N VAL A 55 2.90 8.85 -1.73
CA VAL A 55 2.10 8.28 -0.64
C VAL A 55 2.54 8.76 0.74
N GLU A 56 3.85 8.88 0.95
CA GLU A 56 4.40 9.17 2.28
C GLU A 56 4.04 10.58 2.77
N GLY A 57 4.17 11.61 1.92
CA GLY A 57 3.84 12.99 2.31
C GLY A 57 2.40 13.15 2.84
N PRO A 58 1.37 12.71 2.10
CA PRO A 58 -0.01 12.68 2.57
C PRO A 58 -0.20 11.87 3.85
N LEU A 59 0.36 10.66 3.94
CA LEU A 59 0.26 9.83 5.14
C LEU A 59 0.77 10.57 6.38
N LEU A 60 1.95 11.20 6.29
CA LEU A 60 2.54 11.95 7.39
C LEU A 60 1.68 13.15 7.79
N ARG A 61 1.16 13.89 6.80
CA ARG A 61 0.31 15.07 7.03
C ARG A 61 -1.00 14.69 7.74
N GLU A 62 -1.70 13.66 7.26
CA GLU A 62 -2.98 13.22 7.83
C GLU A 62 -2.79 12.69 9.25
N VAL A 63 -1.75 11.90 9.52
CA VAL A 63 -1.51 11.37 10.87
C VAL A 63 -1.07 12.46 11.85
N LEU A 64 -0.30 13.45 11.40
CA LEU A 64 0.01 14.62 12.23
C LEU A 64 -1.23 15.43 12.55
N ALA A 65 -2.07 15.71 11.55
CA ALA A 65 -3.31 16.45 11.73
C ALA A 65 -4.25 15.71 12.71
N TRP A 66 -4.37 14.38 12.57
CA TRP A 66 -5.16 13.55 13.49
C TRP A 66 -4.69 13.60 14.95
N HIS A 67 -3.44 13.99 15.18
CA HIS A 67 -2.85 14.15 16.51
C HIS A 67 -2.53 15.60 16.88
N ASP A 68 -3.16 16.59 16.22
CA ASP A 68 -2.97 18.02 16.49
C ASP A 68 -1.49 18.45 16.47
N GLY A 69 -0.71 17.86 15.56
CA GLY A 69 0.74 18.11 15.43
C GLY A 69 1.62 17.41 16.47
N ASN A 70 1.06 16.57 17.34
CA ASN A 70 1.83 15.82 18.33
C ASN A 70 2.67 14.71 17.67
N GLN A 71 3.92 15.04 17.36
CA GLN A 71 4.86 14.12 16.69
C GLN A 71 5.12 12.82 17.48
N SER A 72 5.06 12.83 18.82
CA SER A 72 5.28 11.61 19.60
C SER A 72 4.13 10.61 19.41
N ARG A 73 2.88 11.09 19.40
CA ARG A 73 1.70 10.26 19.15
C ARG A 73 1.65 9.79 17.69
N ALA A 74 1.93 10.69 16.75
CA ALA A 74 2.02 10.37 15.33
C ALA A 74 3.08 9.30 15.04
N ALA A 75 4.27 9.42 15.64
CA ALA A 75 5.32 8.42 15.49
C ALA A 75 4.91 7.04 16.02
N ALA A 76 4.19 7.00 17.15
CA ALA A 76 3.69 5.75 17.71
C ALA A 76 2.66 5.07 16.79
N VAL A 77 1.71 5.82 16.22
CA VAL A 77 0.72 5.28 15.27
C VAL A 77 1.36 4.84 13.96
N LEU A 78 2.31 5.61 13.44
CA LEU A 78 3.08 5.25 12.25
C LEU A 78 4.03 4.07 12.48
N GLY A 79 4.24 3.64 13.73
CA GLY A 79 5.15 2.55 14.07
C GLY A 79 6.62 2.86 13.82
N ILE A 80 7.01 4.15 13.84
CA ILE A 80 8.39 4.59 13.60
C ILE A 80 8.94 5.37 14.79
N ASN A 81 10.27 5.43 14.93
CA ASN A 81 10.89 6.30 15.92
C ASN A 81 10.59 7.77 15.61
N ARG A 82 10.36 8.60 16.64
CA ARG A 82 10.16 10.06 16.51
C ARG A 82 11.28 10.76 15.72
N ALA A 83 12.54 10.35 15.90
CA ALA A 83 13.66 10.90 15.13
C ALA A 83 13.54 10.58 13.63
N THR A 84 13.03 9.39 13.29
CA THR A 84 12.73 9.00 11.90
C THR A 84 11.56 9.81 11.34
N LEU A 85 10.48 9.97 12.10
CA LEU A 85 9.36 10.83 11.72
C LEU A 85 9.86 12.25 11.41
N ARG A 86 10.65 12.85 12.30
CA ARG A 86 11.18 14.20 12.12
C ARG A 86 12.02 14.33 10.84
N LYS A 87 12.87 13.34 10.53
CA LYS A 87 13.63 13.33 9.26
C LYS A 87 12.71 13.28 8.04
N LYS A 88 11.67 12.43 8.08
CA LYS A 88 10.70 12.31 6.99
C LYS A 88 9.89 13.60 6.80
N LEU A 89 9.43 14.23 7.88
CA LEU A 89 8.73 15.51 7.81
C LEU A 89 9.59 16.59 7.15
N ALA A 90 10.89 16.64 7.45
CA ALA A 90 11.80 17.60 6.83
C ALA A 90 11.99 17.32 5.34
N ALA A 91 12.14 16.05 4.95
CA ALA A 91 12.26 15.64 3.55
C ALA A 91 11.01 15.98 2.72
N HIS A 92 9.83 16.04 3.35
CA HIS A 92 8.56 16.36 2.71
C HIS A 92 8.09 17.81 2.92
N GLY A 93 8.92 18.68 3.52
CA GLY A 93 8.58 20.10 3.74
C GLY A 93 7.44 20.34 4.74
N LEU A 94 7.28 19.46 5.73
CA LEU A 94 6.21 19.50 6.75
C LEU A 94 6.73 19.92 8.15
N LEU A 95 7.89 20.57 8.21
CA LEU A 95 8.60 20.95 9.45
C LEU A 95 8.88 22.44 9.51
#